data_AF-A0ABD3PNH5-F1
#
_entry.id   AF-A0ABD3PNH5-F1
#
_cell.length_a   1.000
_cell.length_b   1.000
_cell.length_c   1.000
_cell.angle_alpha   90.00
_cell.angle_beta   90.00
_cell.angle_gamma   90.00
#
_symmetry.space_group_name_H-M   'P 1'
#
loop_
_entity.id
_entity.type
_entity.pdbx_description
1 polymer ?
#
loop_
_entity_poly.entity_id
_entity_poly.type
_entity_poly.pdbx_seq_one_letter_code
_entity_poly.pdbx_strand_id
1 'polypeptide(L)'
;MPNISQPTGQDWGVVNVGRASTNRSTVPQTAQGLARAKSMGLVSTERKFAAGTNASAHNASVNARKIEESDELKHAKVDKALSKAIMEARMAKKMTQKDLATKINEKPQVVGEYESGKAVPNGQIIVKMEKVLGVKLPRPGKKPAAAKSASAAAAKPGVVRGGPPKRR
;
A
#
# COMPACT_ATOMS: atom_id res chain seq x y z
N MET A 1 13.71 -15.92 67.72
CA MET A 1 13.36 -16.79 66.59
C MET A 1 13.19 -15.91 65.36
N PRO A 2 14.04 -15.99 64.31
CA PRO A 2 13.85 -15.21 63.10
C PRO A 2 12.66 -15.75 62.29
N ASN A 3 11.74 -14.85 61.94
CA ASN A 3 10.53 -15.14 61.18
C ASN A 3 10.88 -15.25 59.69
N ILE A 4 11.10 -16.48 59.19
CA ILE A 4 11.24 -16.76 57.76
C ILE A 4 9.82 -16.74 57.16
N SER A 5 9.51 -15.66 56.42
CA SER A 5 8.31 -15.61 55.58
C SER A 5 8.55 -16.48 54.35
N GLN A 6 7.87 -17.63 54.29
CA GLN A 6 7.87 -18.48 53.09
C GLN A 6 7.10 -17.80 51.95
N PRO A 7 7.54 -17.91 50.68
CA PRO A 7 6.82 -17.34 49.55
C PRO A 7 5.66 -18.27 49.17
N THR A 8 4.45 -17.93 49.62
CA THR A 8 3.23 -18.61 49.16
C THR A 8 3.00 -18.25 47.70
N GLY A 9 3.25 -19.22 46.82
CA GLY A 9 2.91 -19.12 45.40
C GLY A 9 1.40 -19.05 45.23
N GLN A 10 0.92 -17.87 44.84
CA GLN A 10 -0.16 -17.69 43.86
C GLN A 10 -0.27 -16.19 43.53
N ASP A 11 0.34 -15.78 42.43
CA ASP A 11 0.21 -14.45 41.82
C ASP A 11 -1.18 -14.35 41.17
N TRP A 12 -2.14 -13.77 41.90
CA TRP A 12 -3.39 -13.27 41.34
C TRP A 12 -3.40 -11.74 41.35
N GLY A 13 -2.29 -11.11 40.94
CA GLY A 13 -2.27 -9.67 40.70
C GLY A 13 -3.36 -9.25 39.72
N VAL A 14 -3.96 -8.07 39.92
CA VAL A 14 -5.05 -7.55 39.09
C VAL A 14 -4.67 -7.57 37.61
N VAL A 15 -5.28 -8.47 36.84
CA VAL A 15 -5.17 -8.48 35.38
C VAL A 15 -5.86 -7.22 34.88
N ASN A 16 -5.06 -6.24 34.49
CA ASN A 16 -5.55 -4.98 33.92
C ASN A 16 -5.98 -5.22 32.46
N VAL A 17 -7.12 -5.88 32.26
CA VAL A 17 -7.83 -5.98 30.97
C VAL A 17 -8.44 -4.61 30.64
N GLY A 18 -7.63 -3.68 30.13
CA GLY A 18 -8.18 -2.38 29.72
C GLY A 18 -7.22 -1.23 29.44
N ARG A 19 -5.93 -1.32 29.80
CA ARG A 19 -4.93 -0.41 29.22
C ARG A 19 -4.21 -1.15 28.12
N ALA A 20 -4.47 -0.73 26.87
CA ALA A 20 -3.63 -1.11 25.74
C ALA A 20 -2.17 -1.01 26.17
N SER A 21 -1.48 -2.16 26.21
CA SER A 21 -0.04 -2.21 26.42
C SER A 21 0.57 -1.19 25.47
N THR A 22 1.06 -0.09 26.03
CA THR A 22 1.76 0.95 25.27
C THR A 22 3.16 0.46 24.90
N ASN A 23 3.52 -0.77 25.29
CA ASN A 23 4.73 -1.47 24.83
C ASN A 23 4.39 -2.32 23.60
N ARG A 24 3.90 -1.69 22.54
CA ARG A 24 4.19 -2.20 21.20
C ARG A 24 5.69 -1.97 21.04
N SER A 25 6.52 -3.02 20.95
CA SER A 25 7.97 -2.82 20.82
C SER A 25 8.23 -1.90 19.63
N THR A 26 8.68 -0.68 19.91
CA THR A 26 8.88 0.33 18.88
C THR A 26 10.16 -0.04 18.17
N VAL A 27 10.04 -0.68 16.99
CA VAL A 27 11.17 -0.87 16.08
C VAL A 27 11.86 0.48 15.93
N PRO A 28 13.16 0.62 16.30
CA PRO A 28 13.84 1.90 16.27
C PRO A 28 13.82 2.46 14.85
N GLN A 29 13.13 3.59 14.66
CA GLN A 29 13.00 4.25 13.36
C GLN A 29 14.21 5.17 13.05
N THR A 30 15.05 5.45 14.05
CA THR A 30 16.25 6.28 13.88
C THR A 30 17.49 5.42 13.69
N ALA A 31 18.43 5.91 12.86
CA ALA A 31 19.71 5.22 12.63
C ALA A 31 20.49 5.00 13.94
N GLN A 32 20.45 5.98 14.86
CA GLN A 32 21.07 5.87 16.18
C GLN A 32 20.42 4.78 17.04
N GLY A 33 19.09 4.65 17.02
CA GLY A 33 18.39 3.58 17.74
C GLY A 33 18.72 2.19 17.18
N LEU A 34 18.82 2.07 15.84
CA LEU A 34 19.20 0.83 15.18
C LEU A 34 20.66 0.43 15.47
N ALA A 35 21.58 1.41 15.50
CA ALA A 35 22.99 1.16 15.86
C ALA A 35 23.16 0.69 17.31
N ARG A 36 22.42 1.28 18.26
CA ARG A 36 22.39 0.83 19.66
C ARG A 36 21.83 -0.59 19.80
N ALA A 37 20.74 -0.89 19.11
CA ALA A 37 20.17 -2.24 19.11
C ALA A 37 21.16 -3.26 18.50
N LYS A 38 21.91 -2.86 17.46
CA LYS A 38 22.96 -3.68 16.84
C LYS A 38 24.12 -3.94 17.81
N SER A 39 24.59 -2.93 18.55
CA SER A 39 25.67 -3.11 19.54
C SER A 39 25.23 -3.96 20.75
N MET A 40 23.95 -3.99 21.06
CA MET A 40 23.36 -4.80 22.13
C MET A 40 22.98 -6.23 21.68
N GLY A 41 23.24 -6.61 20.42
CA GLY A 41 22.91 -7.93 19.90
C GLY A 41 21.40 -8.20 19.74
N LEU A 42 20.56 -7.17 19.80
CA LEU A 42 19.09 -7.27 19.73
C LEU A 42 18.54 -7.21 18.30
N VAL A 43 19.39 -7.35 17.28
CA VAL A 43 19.02 -7.23 15.86
C VAL A 43 19.25 -8.57 15.15
N SER A 44 18.18 -9.13 14.59
CA SER A 44 18.28 -10.21 13.60
C SER A 44 18.42 -9.63 12.20
N THR A 45 19.37 -10.15 11.41
CA THR A 45 19.54 -9.76 10.01
C THR A 45 19.18 -10.92 9.11
N GLU A 46 18.15 -10.75 8.29
CA GLU A 46 17.76 -11.72 7.26
C GLU A 46 17.90 -11.09 5.87
N ARG A 47 18.37 -11.90 4.91
CA ARG A 47 18.44 -11.48 3.51
C ARG A 47 17.03 -11.51 2.93
N LYS A 48 16.61 -10.42 2.29
CA LYS A 48 15.30 -10.36 1.60
C LYS A 48 15.29 -11.35 0.43
N PHE A 49 14.13 -11.97 0.18
CA PHE A 49 13.92 -12.81 -0.99
C PHE A 49 14.22 -12.02 -2.28
N ALA A 50 14.99 -12.62 -3.19
CA ALA A 50 15.51 -12.00 -4.41
C ALA A 50 16.40 -10.74 -4.20
N ALA A 51 16.98 -10.55 -3.00
CA ALA A 51 17.95 -9.47 -2.79
C ALA A 51 19.20 -9.67 -3.67
N GLY A 52 19.66 -8.59 -4.30
CA GLY A 52 20.86 -8.59 -5.16
C GLY A 52 20.60 -8.98 -6.62
N THR A 53 19.33 -9.19 -7.02
CA THR A 53 18.97 -9.47 -8.41
C THR A 53 18.07 -8.37 -9.00
N ASN A 54 18.03 -8.29 -10.33
CA ASN A 54 17.13 -7.40 -11.07
C ASN A 54 15.80 -8.12 -11.37
N ALA A 55 14.70 -7.60 -10.84
CA ALA A 55 13.38 -8.14 -11.11
C ALA A 55 12.90 -7.76 -12.52
N SER A 56 12.44 -8.74 -13.29
CA SER A 56 11.80 -8.50 -14.59
C SER A 56 10.44 -7.81 -14.41
N ALA A 57 10.10 -6.93 -15.36
CA ALA A 57 8.76 -6.33 -15.44
C ALA A 57 7.67 -7.35 -15.82
N HIS A 58 8.07 -8.51 -16.33
CA HIS A 58 7.19 -9.59 -16.75
C HIS A 58 6.87 -10.59 -15.63
N ASN A 59 7.24 -10.29 -14.38
CA ASN A 59 6.79 -11.07 -13.24
C ASN A 59 5.27 -10.98 -13.07
N ALA A 60 4.67 -12.07 -12.60
CA ALA A 60 3.24 -12.11 -12.33
C ALA A 60 2.86 -10.98 -11.38
N SER A 61 1.85 -10.18 -11.77
CA SER A 61 1.38 -9.04 -10.96
C SER A 61 0.59 -9.49 -9.72
N VAL A 62 0.26 -10.77 -9.64
CA VAL A 62 -0.53 -11.41 -8.58
C VAL A 62 0.33 -12.45 -7.88
N ASN A 63 0.14 -12.60 -6.57
CA ASN A 63 0.82 -13.62 -5.78
C ASN A 63 0.43 -15.02 -6.29
N ALA A 64 1.40 -15.76 -6.84
CA ALA A 64 1.18 -17.09 -7.41
C ALA A 64 0.44 -18.04 -6.44
N ARG A 65 0.77 -18.00 -5.15
CA ARG A 65 0.09 -18.80 -4.11
C ARG A 65 -1.42 -18.59 -4.06
N LYS A 66 -1.88 -17.36 -4.31
CA LYS A 66 -3.31 -17.02 -4.31
C LYS A 66 -4.01 -17.50 -5.57
N ILE A 67 -3.30 -17.61 -6.69
CA ILE A 67 -3.84 -18.16 -7.94
C ILE A 67 -4.04 -19.67 -7.77
N GLU A 68 -3.05 -20.38 -7.22
CA GLU A 68 -3.14 -21.84 -6.98
C GLU A 68 -4.26 -22.24 -6.02
N GLU A 69 -4.58 -21.39 -5.04
CA GLU A 69 -5.67 -21.62 -4.08
C GLU A 69 -7.07 -21.30 -4.67
N SER A 70 -7.11 -20.57 -5.79
CA SER A 70 -8.35 -20.10 -6.40
C SER A 70 -8.74 -20.96 -7.59
N ASP A 71 -9.90 -21.62 -7.52
CA ASP A 71 -10.47 -22.41 -8.62
C ASP A 71 -11.07 -21.55 -9.76
N GLU A 72 -11.00 -20.22 -9.63
CA GLU A 72 -11.55 -19.27 -10.60
C GLU A 72 -10.54 -18.94 -11.72
N LEU A 73 -10.82 -19.42 -12.95
CA LEU A 73 -9.95 -19.29 -14.13
C LEU A 73 -9.96 -17.90 -14.79
N LYS A 74 -10.78 -16.96 -14.31
CA LYS A 74 -10.99 -15.65 -14.95
C LYS A 74 -10.22 -14.55 -14.22
N HIS A 75 -9.32 -13.90 -14.96
CA HIS A 75 -8.55 -12.76 -14.45
C HIS A 75 -9.20 -11.43 -14.85
N ALA A 76 -9.21 -10.47 -13.92
CA ALA A 76 -9.65 -9.11 -14.20
C ALA A 76 -8.73 -8.42 -15.21
N LYS A 77 -9.33 -7.86 -16.27
CA LYS A 77 -8.62 -7.17 -17.35
C LYS A 77 -8.57 -5.66 -17.12
N VAL A 78 -7.77 -4.98 -17.94
CA VAL A 78 -7.71 -3.51 -17.97
C VAL A 78 -9.09 -2.91 -18.20
N ASP A 79 -9.43 -1.91 -17.38
CA ASP A 79 -10.68 -1.16 -17.52
C ASP A 79 -10.64 -0.23 -18.74
N LYS A 80 -11.80 0.01 -19.34
CA LYS A 80 -11.94 0.82 -20.56
C LYS A 80 -11.49 2.27 -20.34
N ALA A 81 -11.62 2.80 -19.12
CA ALA A 81 -11.11 4.13 -18.78
C ALA A 81 -9.58 4.22 -18.89
N LEU A 82 -8.86 3.20 -18.43
CA LEU A 82 -7.40 3.13 -18.52
C LEU A 82 -6.95 2.99 -19.99
N SER A 83 -7.60 2.13 -20.75
CA SER A 83 -7.32 1.97 -22.19
C SER A 83 -7.46 3.27 -22.98
N LYS A 84 -8.55 4.01 -22.75
CA LYS A 84 -8.77 5.32 -23.40
C LYS A 84 -7.74 6.36 -22.98
N ALA A 85 -7.45 6.45 -21.67
CA ALA A 85 -6.48 7.40 -21.16
C ALA A 85 -5.06 7.19 -21.74
N ILE A 86 -4.64 5.94 -21.92
CA ILE A 86 -3.36 5.63 -22.58
C ILE A 86 -3.35 6.12 -24.03
N MET A 87 -4.42 5.82 -24.78
CA MET A 87 -4.54 6.20 -26.18
C MET A 87 -4.55 7.72 -26.37
N GLU A 88 -5.34 8.43 -25.56
CA GLU A 88 -5.41 9.90 -25.58
C GLU A 88 -4.06 10.54 -25.24
N ALA A 89 -3.39 10.07 -24.19
CA ALA A 89 -2.08 10.57 -23.81
C ALA A 89 -1.01 10.30 -24.88
N ARG A 90 -1.08 9.16 -25.57
CA ARG A 90 -0.20 8.83 -26.70
C ARG A 90 -0.43 9.77 -27.88
N MET A 91 -1.68 10.02 -28.24
CA MET A 91 -2.05 10.94 -29.32
C MET A 91 -1.63 12.38 -29.00
N ALA A 92 -1.81 12.83 -27.76
CA ALA A 92 -1.38 14.15 -27.31
C ALA A 92 0.14 14.38 -27.48
N LYS A 93 0.94 13.31 -27.30
CA LYS A 93 2.39 13.34 -27.53
C LYS A 93 2.82 13.01 -28.96
N LYS A 94 1.87 12.79 -29.88
CA LYS A 94 2.11 12.40 -31.28
C LYS A 94 3.03 11.18 -31.41
N MET A 95 2.87 10.19 -30.53
CA MET A 95 3.70 8.98 -30.52
C MET A 95 2.96 7.81 -31.16
N THR A 96 3.67 6.92 -31.85
CA THR A 96 3.09 5.64 -32.27
C THR A 96 3.12 4.62 -31.13
N GLN A 97 2.33 3.54 -31.22
CA GLN A 97 2.41 2.43 -30.25
C GLN A 97 3.82 1.83 -30.21
N LYS A 98 4.49 1.75 -31.36
CA LYS A 98 5.87 1.26 -31.48
C LYS A 98 6.84 2.18 -30.72
N ASP A 99 6.72 3.50 -30.88
CA ASP A 99 7.60 4.45 -30.20
C ASP A 99 7.42 4.40 -28.68
N LEU A 100 6.16 4.29 -28.22
CA LEU A 100 5.88 4.11 -26.80
C LEU A 100 6.50 2.80 -26.28
N ALA A 101 6.29 1.69 -27.01
CA ALA A 101 6.81 0.36 -26.67
C ALA A 101 8.34 0.36 -26.56
N THR A 102 9.04 0.94 -27.53
CA THR A 102 10.51 1.07 -27.49
C THR A 102 10.98 1.87 -26.28
N LYS A 103 10.30 2.97 -25.93
CA LYS A 103 10.68 3.78 -24.76
C LYS A 103 10.45 3.09 -23.42
N ILE A 104 9.45 2.22 -23.32
CA ILE A 104 9.18 1.45 -22.09
C ILE A 104 9.91 0.09 -22.05
N ASN A 105 10.67 -0.24 -23.10
CA ASN A 105 11.32 -1.54 -23.32
C ASN A 105 10.32 -2.71 -23.25
N GLU A 106 9.18 -2.58 -23.95
CA GLU A 106 8.18 -3.64 -24.10
C GLU A 106 7.88 -3.90 -25.59
N LYS A 107 7.18 -5.00 -25.88
CA LYS A 107 6.74 -5.31 -27.24
C LYS A 107 5.57 -4.40 -27.65
N PRO A 108 5.47 -3.97 -28.93
CA PRO A 108 4.34 -3.18 -29.43
C PRO A 108 2.98 -3.86 -29.20
N GLN A 109 2.95 -5.20 -29.26
CA GLN A 109 1.76 -6.00 -28.98
C GLN A 109 1.23 -5.76 -27.56
N VAL A 110 2.11 -5.66 -26.56
CA VAL A 110 1.71 -5.41 -25.16
C VAL A 110 0.97 -4.08 -25.07
N VAL A 111 1.54 -3.01 -25.66
CA VAL A 111 0.88 -1.69 -25.68
C VAL A 111 -0.50 -1.76 -26.35
N GLY A 112 -0.63 -2.46 -27.47
CA GLY A 112 -1.91 -2.66 -28.14
C GLY A 112 -2.94 -3.44 -27.30
N GLU A 113 -2.51 -4.43 -26.53
CA GLU A 113 -3.37 -5.18 -25.61
C GLU A 113 -3.86 -4.33 -24.44
N TYR A 114 -3.06 -3.37 -23.96
CA TYR A 114 -3.48 -2.39 -22.96
C TYR A 114 -4.45 -1.35 -23.54
N GLU A 115 -4.18 -0.82 -24.73
CA GLU A 115 -5.08 0.14 -25.42
C GLU A 115 -6.42 -0.51 -25.84
N SER A 116 -6.46 -1.84 -26.04
CA SER A 116 -7.68 -2.59 -26.35
C SER A 116 -8.38 -3.21 -25.14
N GLY A 117 -7.79 -3.12 -23.94
CA GLY A 117 -8.38 -3.64 -22.70
C GLY A 117 -8.32 -5.17 -22.55
N LYS A 118 -7.49 -5.86 -23.36
CA LYS A 118 -7.33 -7.31 -23.31
C LYS A 118 -6.33 -7.77 -22.25
N ALA A 119 -5.35 -6.92 -21.93
CA ALA A 119 -4.27 -7.23 -21.01
C ALA A 119 -4.74 -7.37 -19.55
N VAL A 120 -4.00 -8.18 -18.78
CA VAL A 120 -4.08 -8.18 -17.31
C VAL A 120 -3.27 -6.99 -16.79
N PRO A 121 -3.83 -6.12 -15.93
CA PRO A 121 -3.11 -4.95 -15.45
C PRO A 121 -1.86 -5.32 -14.64
N ASN A 122 -0.69 -4.90 -15.12
CA ASN A 122 0.56 -4.94 -14.36
C ASN A 122 0.99 -3.52 -13.97
N GLY A 123 1.07 -3.27 -12.66
CA GLY A 123 1.43 -1.96 -12.12
C GLY A 123 2.80 -1.44 -12.57
N GLN A 124 3.78 -2.33 -12.80
CA GLN A 124 5.11 -1.92 -13.26
C GLN A 124 5.07 -1.34 -14.67
N ILE A 125 4.36 -2.00 -15.59
CA ILE A 125 4.18 -1.55 -16.97
C ILE A 125 3.41 -0.23 -16.99
N ILE A 126 2.33 -0.13 -16.19
CA ILE A 126 1.54 1.12 -16.07
C ILE A 126 2.43 2.28 -15.60
N VAL A 127 3.27 2.08 -14.59
CA VAL A 127 4.19 3.13 -14.11
C VAL A 127 5.20 3.54 -15.17
N LYS A 128 5.71 2.60 -15.99
CA LYS A 128 6.59 2.96 -17.12
C LYS A 128 5.83 3.81 -18.15
N MET A 129 4.60 3.44 -18.49
CA MET A 129 3.75 4.20 -19.41
C MET A 129 3.47 5.61 -18.86
N GLU A 130 3.12 5.75 -17.57
CA GLU A 130 2.91 7.05 -16.92
C GLU A 130 4.14 7.96 -17.02
N LYS A 131 5.34 7.42 -16.81
CA LYS A 131 6.60 8.19 -16.90
C LYS A 131 6.85 8.71 -18.31
N VAL A 132 6.68 7.87 -19.33
CA VAL A 132 6.91 8.27 -20.73
C VAL A 132 5.81 9.22 -21.22
N LEU A 133 4.55 8.95 -20.84
CA LEU A 133 3.40 9.75 -21.21
C LEU A 133 3.23 11.02 -20.37
N GLY A 134 3.92 11.14 -19.23
CA GLY A 134 3.87 12.32 -18.36
C GLY A 134 2.49 12.63 -17.76
N VAL A 135 1.59 11.64 -17.77
CA VAL A 135 0.21 11.75 -17.26
C VAL A 135 0.01 10.65 -16.23
N LYS A 136 -0.76 10.93 -15.17
CA LYS A 136 -1.21 9.87 -14.25
C LYS A 136 -2.37 9.12 -14.87
N LEU A 137 -2.19 7.81 -15.03
CA LEU A 137 -3.21 6.93 -15.58
C LEU A 137 -4.19 6.52 -14.47
N PRO A 138 -5.48 6.36 -14.79
CA PRO A 138 -6.46 5.89 -13.81
C PRO A 138 -6.08 4.49 -13.34
N ARG A 139 -6.05 4.28 -12.01
CA ARG A 139 -5.63 3.00 -11.44
C ARG A 139 -6.69 1.91 -11.69
N PRO A 140 -6.28 0.72 -12.17
CA PRO A 140 -7.21 -0.40 -12.34
C PRO A 140 -7.85 -0.76 -10.99
N GLY A 141 -9.19 -0.81 -10.93
CA GLY A 141 -9.94 -1.22 -9.74
C GLY A 141 -10.21 -0.13 -8.69
N LYS A 142 -9.68 1.09 -8.83
CA LYS A 142 -10.15 2.24 -8.04
C LYS A 142 -11.10 3.06 -8.88
N LYS A 143 -12.42 2.90 -8.68
CA LYS A 143 -13.37 3.97 -9.01
C LYS A 143 -12.79 5.26 -8.40
N PRO A 144 -12.71 6.38 -9.14
CA PRO A 144 -12.36 7.64 -8.53
C PRO A 144 -13.33 7.83 -7.36
N ALA A 145 -12.80 8.05 -6.16
CA ALA A 145 -13.64 8.46 -5.04
C ALA A 145 -14.42 9.66 -5.56
N ALA A 146 -15.75 9.52 -5.67
CA ALA A 146 -16.60 10.57 -6.20
C ALA A 146 -16.19 11.88 -5.52
N ALA A 147 -15.73 12.84 -6.31
CA ALA A 147 -15.47 14.17 -5.81
C ALA A 147 -16.76 14.60 -5.11
N LYS A 148 -16.71 14.82 -3.79
CA LYS A 148 -17.82 15.44 -3.07
C LYS A 148 -18.04 16.79 -3.74
N SER A 149 -19.05 16.87 -4.60
CA SER A 149 -19.53 18.12 -5.15
C SER A 149 -19.94 18.98 -3.96
N ALA A 150 -19.26 20.11 -3.81
CA ALA A 150 -19.62 21.14 -2.86
C ALA A 150 -20.99 21.69 -3.27
N SER A 151 -22.06 21.26 -2.59
CA SER A 151 -23.32 22.00 -2.59
C SER A 151 -23.29 23.05 -1.48
N ALA A 152 -23.73 24.24 -1.86
CA ALA A 152 -23.63 25.47 -1.11
C ALA A 152 -24.57 25.53 0.11
N ALA A 153 -24.07 26.20 1.15
CA ALA A 153 -24.76 27.07 2.12
C ALA A 153 -26.18 26.71 2.60
N ALA A 154 -26.27 26.31 3.88
CA ALA A 154 -27.38 26.69 4.76
C ALA A 154 -26.87 26.87 6.20
N ALA A 155 -27.37 27.89 6.88
CA ALA A 155 -26.76 28.52 8.04
C ALA A 155 -27.35 28.08 9.40
N LYS A 156 -26.45 27.94 10.40
CA LYS A 156 -26.61 28.07 11.89
C LYS A 156 -27.38 26.99 12.68
N PRO A 157 -27.23 26.90 14.03
CA PRO A 157 -26.31 27.59 14.96
C PRO A 157 -25.40 26.65 15.79
N GLY A 158 -24.39 27.25 16.44
CA GLY A 158 -23.31 26.56 17.16
C GLY A 158 -23.70 25.89 18.48
N VAL A 159 -22.99 24.80 18.79
CA VAL A 159 -23.01 24.13 20.09
C VAL A 159 -21.74 24.50 20.85
N VAL A 160 -21.94 25.19 21.97
CA VAL A 160 -20.92 25.53 22.97
C VAL A 160 -20.42 24.26 23.66
N ARG A 161 -19.09 24.06 23.71
CA ARG A 161 -18.44 22.97 24.47
C ARG A 161 -18.40 23.35 25.95
N GLY A 162 -19.40 22.90 26.71
CA GLY A 162 -19.42 23.05 28.18
C GLY A 162 -18.43 22.09 28.86
N GLY A 163 -17.42 22.66 29.52
CA GLY A 163 -16.55 21.92 30.45
C GLY A 163 -17.22 21.70 31.81
N PRO A 164 -16.71 20.77 32.65
CA PRO A 164 -17.44 20.28 33.82
C PRO A 164 -17.45 21.30 34.98
N PRO A 165 -18.56 21.45 35.74
CA PRO A 165 -18.64 22.40 36.84
C PRO A 165 -17.90 21.90 38.09
N LYS A 166 -17.01 22.73 38.65
CA LYS A 166 -16.40 22.54 39.98
C LYS A 166 -17.49 22.62 41.05
N ARG A 167 -17.62 21.58 41.87
CA ARG A 167 -18.49 21.59 43.06
C ARG A 167 -17.77 22.28 44.22
N ARG A 168 -18.49 23.18 44.90
CA ARG A 168 -18.17 23.64 46.26
C ARG A 168 -18.53 22.55 47.27
#